data_AF-A0A0G0MAY7-F1
#
_entry.id   AF-A0A0G0MAY7-F1
#
_cell.length_a   1.000
_cell.length_b   1.000
_cell.length_c   1.000
_cell.angle_alpha   90.00
_cell.angle_beta   90.00
_cell.angle_gamma   90.00
#
_symmetry.space_group_name_H-M   'P 1'
#
loop_
_entity.id
_entity.type
_entity.pdbx_description
1 polymer ?
#
loop_
_entity_poly.entity_id
_entity_poly.type
_entity_poly.pdbx_seq_one_letter_code
_entity_poly.pdbx_strand_id
1 'polypeptide(L)'
;MYKRKDFRITQKQLEYVLGKEWEFFKTKILTNCFCHKCGLPGNSTVINYEIFINYLNDTIFRGYCKKCDGPLARYTETGENEEISKRITEIV
;
A
#
# COMPACT_ATOMS: atom_id res chain seq x y z
N MET A 1 -24.06 -1.43 4.53
CA MET A 1 -22.70 -0.90 4.79
C MET A 1 -22.39 0.17 3.76
N TYR A 2 -22.33 1.44 4.16
CA TYR A 2 -21.85 2.50 3.26
C TYR A 2 -20.36 2.28 3.01
N LYS A 3 -19.97 1.95 1.77
CA LYS A 3 -18.56 1.93 1.37
C LYS A 3 -18.04 3.37 1.47
N ARG A 4 -17.32 3.68 2.54
CA ARG A 4 -16.50 4.90 2.57
C ARG A 4 -15.49 4.79 1.44
N LYS A 5 -15.40 5.83 0.63
CA LYS A 5 -14.60 5.84 -0.60
C LYS A 5 -13.12 5.89 -0.23
N ASP A 6 -12.31 5.03 -0.83
CA ASP A 6 -10.86 5.12 -0.68
C ASP A 6 -10.35 6.41 -1.37
N PHE A 7 -9.45 7.12 -0.71
CA PHE A 7 -8.85 8.34 -1.24
C PHE A 7 -7.53 8.03 -1.95
N ARG A 8 -7.39 8.47 -3.19
CA ARG A 8 -6.17 8.25 -3.96
C ARG A 8 -5.09 9.25 -3.57
N ILE A 9 -3.89 8.78 -3.27
CA ILE A 9 -2.72 9.62 -3.01
C ILE A 9 -1.61 9.39 -4.03
N THR A 10 -0.69 10.35 -4.10
CA THR A 10 0.53 10.27 -4.92
C THR A 10 1.66 9.59 -4.16
N GLN A 11 2.72 9.18 -4.87
CA GLN A 11 3.92 8.62 -4.25
C GLN A 11 4.61 9.61 -3.31
N LYS A 12 4.64 10.91 -3.65
CA LYS A 12 5.22 11.96 -2.79
C LYS A 12 4.46 12.08 -1.46
N GLN A 13 3.14 11.99 -1.51
CA GLN A 13 2.31 11.98 -0.30
C GLN A 13 2.55 10.72 0.54
N LEU A 14 2.70 9.56 -0.09
CA LEU A 14 3.03 8.32 0.63
C LEU A 14 4.40 8.40 1.30
N GLU A 15 5.41 8.95 0.62
CA GLU A 15 6.75 9.17 1.18
C GLU A 15 6.71 10.10 2.40
N TYR A 16 5.91 11.18 2.33
CA TYR A 16 5.66 12.05 3.47
C TYR A 16 5.02 11.29 4.64
N VAL A 17 3.95 10.55 4.38
CA VAL A 17 3.19 9.77 5.38
C VAL A 17 4.09 8.76 6.09
N LEU A 18 4.83 7.95 5.33
CA LEU A 18 5.68 6.90 5.87
C LEU A 18 6.95 7.46 6.55
N GLY A 19 7.47 8.60 6.08
CA GLY A 19 8.66 9.23 6.64
C GLY A 19 9.83 8.24 6.73
N LYS A 20 10.26 7.94 7.96
CA LYS A 20 11.37 7.00 8.23
C LYS A 20 11.10 5.56 7.76
N GLU A 21 9.82 5.16 7.70
CA GLU A 21 9.41 3.82 7.26
C GLU A 21 9.46 3.64 5.74
N TRP A 22 9.74 4.71 4.98
CA TRP A 22 9.74 4.68 3.51
C TRP A 22 10.68 3.62 2.91
N GLU A 23 11.90 3.49 3.44
CA GLU A 23 12.86 2.50 2.94
C GLU A 23 12.45 1.08 3.28
N PHE A 24 11.91 0.86 4.49
CA PHE A 24 11.38 -0.44 4.88
C PHE A 24 10.21 -0.84 3.98
N PHE A 25 9.29 0.09 3.73
CA PHE A 25 8.18 -0.11 2.82
C PHE A 25 8.63 -0.53 1.41
N LYS A 26 9.55 0.22 0.79
CA LYS A 26 10.05 -0.07 -0.55
C LYS A 26 10.73 -1.43 -0.65
N THR A 27 11.57 -1.75 0.32
CA THR A 27 12.45 -2.92 0.26
C THR A 27 11.81 -4.21 0.78
N LYS A 28 10.86 -4.11 1.70
CA LYS A 28 10.24 -5.27 2.38
C LYS A 28 8.76 -5.43 2.11
N ILE A 29 7.99 -4.33 2.03
CA ILE A 29 6.53 -4.44 1.88
C ILE A 29 6.15 -4.62 0.41
N LEU A 30 6.66 -3.78 -0.50
CA LEU A 30 6.35 -3.87 -1.93
C LEU A 30 6.83 -5.18 -2.55
N THR A 31 7.93 -5.73 -2.06
CA THR A 31 8.60 -6.94 -2.60
C THR A 31 8.05 -8.24 -2.02
N ASN A 32 7.23 -8.18 -0.96
CA ASN A 32 6.71 -9.32 -0.24
C ASN A 32 5.19 -9.41 -0.34
N CYS A 33 4.70 -9.64 -1.55
CA CYS A 33 3.28 -9.81 -1.83
C CYS A 33 2.95 -11.27 -2.17
N PHE A 34 1.78 -11.72 -1.70
CA PHE A 34 1.18 -12.99 -2.13
C PHE A 34 0.45 -12.79 -3.47
N CYS A 35 0.81 -13.58 -4.48
CA CYS A 35 0.10 -13.58 -5.76
C CYS A 35 -0.63 -14.92 -5.94
N HIS A 36 -1.96 -14.89 -5.97
CA HIS A 36 -2.80 -16.08 -6.15
C HIS A 36 -2.50 -16.84 -7.45
N LYS A 37 -2.12 -16.15 -8.53
CA LYS A 37 -1.74 -16.78 -9.80
C LYS A 37 -0.39 -17.49 -9.74
N CYS A 38 0.57 -16.94 -8.99
CA CYS A 38 1.89 -17.55 -8.85
C CYS A 38 1.90 -18.69 -7.81
N GLY A 39 0.90 -18.75 -6.92
CA GLY A 39 0.72 -19.83 -5.94
C GLY A 39 1.77 -19.88 -4.82
N LEU A 40 2.86 -19.11 -4.90
CA LEU A 40 3.93 -19.09 -3.91
C LEU A 40 3.80 -17.89 -2.95
N PRO A 41 3.78 -18.11 -1.63
CA PRO A 41 3.79 -17.04 -0.65
C PRO A 41 5.06 -16.18 -0.72
N GLY A 42 4.87 -14.87 -0.51
CA GLY A 42 5.92 -13.94 -0.11
C GLY A 42 7.06 -13.70 -1.09
N ASN A 43 6.82 -13.85 -2.40
CA ASN A 43 7.87 -13.75 -3.42
C ASN A 43 7.44 -12.94 -4.65
N SER A 44 6.39 -12.13 -4.55
CA SER A 44 5.96 -11.28 -5.66
C SER A 44 6.08 -9.81 -5.29
N THR A 45 6.44 -8.99 -6.28
CA THR A 45 6.49 -7.54 -6.13
C THR A 45 5.29 -6.93 -6.82
N VAL A 46 4.62 -5.98 -6.16
CA VAL A 46 3.58 -5.17 -6.80
C VAL A 46 4.24 -4.03 -7.59
N ILE A 47 3.91 -3.92 -8.87
CA ILE A 47 4.43 -2.91 -9.81
C ILE A 47 3.27 -2.15 -10.46
N ASN A 48 3.57 -0.97 -11.05
CA ASN A 48 2.61 -0.11 -11.74
C ASN A 48 1.34 0.13 -10.91
N TYR A 49 1.53 0.43 -9.62
CA TYR A 49 0.43 0.50 -8.66
C TYR A 49 -0.11 1.91 -8.48
N GLU A 50 -1.40 1.99 -8.20
CA GLU A 50 -2.06 3.15 -7.63
C GLU A 50 -2.12 3.01 -6.10
N ILE A 51 -2.05 4.14 -5.40
CA ILE A 51 -2.02 4.19 -3.93
C ILE A 51 -3.31 4.81 -3.44
N PHE A 52 -3.94 4.15 -2.46
CA PHE A 52 -5.16 4.63 -1.82
C PHE A 52 -5.04 4.58 -0.31
N ILE A 53 -5.77 5.45 0.37
CA ILE A 53 -6.00 5.45 1.81
C ILE A 53 -7.46 5.09 2.06
N ASN A 54 -7.72 4.09 2.89
CA ASN A 54 -9.09 3.75 3.26
C ASN A 54 -9.56 4.57 4.48
N TYR A 55 -10.79 4.31 4.95
CA TYR A 55 -11.37 5.02 6.08
C TYR A 55 -10.74 4.71 7.45
N LEU A 56 -9.83 3.73 7.52
CA LEU A 56 -9.04 3.37 8.70
C LEU A 56 -7.65 4.00 8.65
N ASN A 57 -7.35 4.86 7.68
CA ASN A 57 -6.01 5.38 7.42
C ASN A 57 -4.99 4.29 6.99
N ASP A 58 -5.48 3.20 6.44
CA ASP A 58 -4.64 2.11 5.92
C ASP A 58 -4.34 2.32 4.44
N THR A 59 -3.07 2.09 4.06
CA THR A 59 -2.66 2.21 2.66
C THR A 59 -2.97 0.94 1.87
N ILE A 60 -3.51 1.13 0.67
CA ILE A 60 -3.86 0.09 -0.28
C ILE A 60 -3.10 0.37 -1.58
N PHE A 61 -2.35 -0.64 -2.03
CA PHE A 61 -1.66 -0.64 -3.32
C PHE A 61 -2.44 -1.54 -4.28
N ARG A 62 -2.81 -1.02 -5.45
CA ARG A 62 -3.47 -1.79 -6.50
C ARG A 62 -2.64 -1.70 -7.77
N GLY A 63 -2.06 -2.81 -8.20
CA GLY A 63 -1.22 -2.88 -9.39
C GLY A 63 -1.13 -4.29 -9.93
N TYR A 64 0.07 -4.68 -10.35
CA TYR A 64 0.30 -5.95 -11.04
C TYR A 64 1.46 -6.71 -10.40
N CYS A 65 1.40 -8.04 -10.49
CA CYS A 65 2.48 -8.92 -10.06
C CYS A 65 3.63 -8.86 -11.07
N LYS A 66 4.83 -8.51 -10.63
CA LYS A 66 6.04 -8.48 -11.47
C LYS A 66 6.36 -9.80 -12.21
N LYS A 67 5.86 -10.95 -11.72
CA LYS A 67 6.19 -12.28 -12.27
C LYS A 67 5.23 -12.78 -13.35
N CYS A 68 3.95 -12.47 -13.23
CA CYS A 68 2.90 -13.04 -14.06
C CYS A 68 1.95 -11.99 -14.65
N ASP A 69 2.21 -10.72 -14.39
CA ASP A 69 1.39 -9.56 -14.78
C ASP A 69 -0.08 -9.64 -14.33
N GLY A 70 -0.38 -10.58 -13.43
CA GLY A 70 -1.70 -10.73 -12.84
C GLY A 70 -2.02 -9.56 -11.90
N PRO A 71 -3.30 -9.15 -11.77
CA PRO A 71 -3.71 -8.17 -10.79
C PRO A 71 -3.26 -8.56 -9.38
N LEU A 72 -2.64 -7.60 -8.70
CA LEU A 72 -2.07 -7.79 -7.37
C LEU A 72 -2.36 -6.56 -6.51
N ALA A 73 -2.85 -6.80 -5.30
CA ALA A 73 -3.05 -5.76 -4.32
C ALA A 73 -2.27 -6.06 -3.05
N ARG A 74 -1.83 -5.01 -2.37
CA ARG A 74 -1.21 -5.08 -1.04
C ARG A 74 -1.92 -4.11 -0.11
N TYR A 75 -2.17 -4.58 1.10
CA TYR A 75 -2.74 -3.81 2.20
C TYR A 75 -1.68 -3.63 3.28
N THR A 76 -1.68 -2.48 3.95
CA THR A 76 -0.85 -2.23 5.14
C THR A 76 -1.66 -1.52 6.20
N GLU A 77 -1.59 -1.99 7.43
CA GLU A 77 -2.26 -1.43 8.62
C GLU A 77 -1.54 -0.16 9.13
N THR A 78 -1.35 0.83 8.25
CA THR A 78 -0.66 2.09 8.57
C THR A 78 -1.45 2.95 9.55
N GLY A 79 -2.76 2.78 9.63
CA GLY A 79 -3.64 3.52 10.53
C GLY A 79 -3.42 3.18 12.00
N GLU A 80 -2.83 2.03 12.32
CA GLU A 80 -2.50 1.64 13.70
C GLU A 80 -1.30 2.41 14.25
N ASN A 81 -0.47 3.00 13.38
CA ASN A 81 0.63 3.86 13.80
C ASN A 81 0.13 5.31 13.94
N GLU A 82 0.07 5.81 15.18
CA GLU A 82 -0.46 7.16 15.47
C GLU A 82 0.28 8.29 14.73
N GLU A 83 1.59 8.20 14.56
CA GLU A 83 2.39 9.22 13.87
C GLU A 83 2.05 9.25 12.37
N ILE A 84 1.95 8.07 11.75
CA ILE A 84 1.58 7.92 10.35
C ILE A 84 0.12 8.37 10.13
N SER A 85 -0.79 7.97 11.02
CA SER A 85 -2.21 8.32 10.99
C SER A 85 -2.45 9.84 11.10
N LYS A 86 -1.66 10.55 11.91
CA LYS A 86 -1.66 12.02 11.97
C LYS A 86 -1.28 12.64 10.62
N ARG A 87 -0.17 12.20 10.02
CA ARG A 87 0.28 12.70 8.70
C ARG A 87 -0.72 12.40 7.58
N ILE A 88 -1.40 11.26 7.65
CA ILE A 88 -2.48 10.93 6.71
C ILE A 88 -3.57 11.99 6.80
N THR A 89 -4.05 12.31 8.00
CA THR A 89 -5.12 13.31 8.23
C THR A 89 -4.76 14.72 7.72
N GLU A 90 -3.47 15.03 7.51
CA GLU A 90 -3.04 16.32 6.93
C GLU A 90 -3.17 16.37 5.40
N ILE A 91 -3.32 15.21 4.74
CA ILE A 91 -3.33 15.09 3.27
C ILE A 91 -4.62 14.51 2.67
N VAL A 92 -5.55 14.02 3.52
CA VAL A 92 -6.89 13.52 3.17
C VAL A 92 -7.98 14.31 3.87
#